data_AF-A0A1F7N0V4-F1
#
_entry.id   AF-A0A1F7N0V4-F1
#
_cell.length_a   1.000
_cell.length_b   1.000
_cell.length_c   1.000
_cell.angle_alpha   90.00
_cell.angle_beta   90.00
_cell.angle_gamma   90.00
#
_symmetry.space_group_name_H-M   'P 1'
#
loop_
_entity.id
_entity.type
_entity.pdbx_description
1 polymer ?
#
loop_
_entity_poly.entity_id
_entity_poly.type
_entity_poly.pdbx_seq_one_letter_code
_entity_poly.pdbx_strand_id
1 'polypeptide(L)'
;MIPTLPLAPRNRLAEVILAALHDAGARRELAALAAGGPEAAGWLGDAERAHAPLLAARAASASAALASRPLGRAARTLAARLDDAAALWDARCFFEVHELLEPAWRVAEGEARETLQGLVQAAVGYQHLANGNLHGARALLAEAGARLHGRRLGGAELEPFARALARSSEDLDHFDWTAVPGWPRAPHA
;
A
#
# COMPACT_ATOMS: atom_id res chain seq x y z
N MET A 1 10.18 -8.36 -4.70
CA MET A 1 9.54 -7.17 -4.12
C MET A 1 10.11 -5.91 -4.70
N ILE A 2 9.34 -4.83 -4.72
CA ILE A 2 9.71 -3.55 -5.35
C ILE A 2 9.99 -2.53 -4.23
N PRO A 3 11.25 -2.10 -4.02
CA PRO A 3 11.56 -1.05 -3.05
C PRO A 3 10.94 0.29 -3.47
N THR A 4 10.83 1.25 -2.55
CA THR A 4 10.39 2.59 -2.94
C THR A 4 11.46 3.36 -3.72
N LEU A 5 11.01 4.26 -4.59
CA LEU A 5 11.83 5.32 -5.18
C LEU A 5 12.39 6.28 -4.11
N PRO A 6 13.35 7.15 -4.45
CA PRO A 6 13.70 8.31 -3.63
C PRO A 6 12.48 9.18 -3.29
N LEU A 7 12.59 9.99 -2.24
CA LEU A 7 11.47 10.72 -1.61
C LEU A 7 10.55 11.43 -2.62
N ALA A 8 11.09 12.32 -3.44
CA ALA A 8 10.31 13.12 -4.39
C ALA A 8 9.60 12.28 -5.46
N PRO A 9 10.26 11.39 -6.23
CA PRO A 9 9.59 10.58 -7.25
C PRO A 9 8.68 9.51 -6.63
N ARG A 10 8.97 9.02 -5.42
CA ARG A 10 8.07 8.12 -4.68
C ARG A 10 6.73 8.79 -4.39
N ASN A 11 6.76 10.00 -3.81
CA ASN A 11 5.54 10.71 -3.44
C ASN A 11 4.72 11.08 -4.68
N ARG A 12 5.36 11.62 -5.72
CA ARG A 12 4.70 11.92 -7.00
C ARG A 12 4.04 10.68 -7.61
N LEU A 13 4.71 9.52 -7.59
CA LEU A 13 4.14 8.29 -8.13
C LEU A 13 2.95 7.82 -7.29
N ALA A 14 3.03 7.93 -5.97
CA ALA A 14 1.91 7.59 -5.09
C ALA A 14 0.68 8.45 -5.40
N GLU A 15 0.85 9.76 -5.62
CA GLU A 15 -0.25 10.65 -6.04
C GLU A 15 -0.90 10.16 -7.35
N VAL A 16 -0.10 9.80 -8.36
CA VAL A 16 -0.61 9.24 -9.63
C VAL A 16 -1.36 7.93 -9.40
N ILE A 17 -0.81 7.01 -8.59
CA ILE A 17 -1.45 5.71 -8.29
C ILE A 17 -2.79 5.91 -7.55
N LEU A 18 -2.84 6.80 -6.56
CA LEU A 18 -4.06 7.07 -5.81
C LEU A 18 -5.11 7.77 -6.66
N ALA A 19 -4.70 8.68 -7.55
CA ALA A 19 -5.60 9.28 -8.53
C ALA A 19 -6.15 8.22 -9.51
N ALA A 20 -5.31 7.28 -9.96
CA ALA A 20 -5.68 6.21 -10.88
C ALA A 20 -6.75 5.24 -10.34
N LEU A 21 -7.03 5.23 -9.02
CA LEU A 21 -8.17 4.50 -8.45
C LEU A 21 -9.50 4.95 -9.07
N HIS A 22 -9.63 6.24 -9.42
CA HIS A 22 -10.90 6.85 -9.80
C HIS A 22 -10.83 7.77 -11.03
N ASP A 23 -9.64 8.19 -11.47
CA ASP A 23 -9.45 9.06 -12.63
C ASP A 23 -8.89 8.31 -13.85
N ALA A 24 -9.56 8.47 -15.01
CA ALA A 24 -9.17 7.81 -16.25
C ALA A 24 -7.88 8.37 -16.85
N GLY A 25 -7.60 9.66 -16.65
CA GLY A 25 -6.36 10.31 -17.09
C GLY A 25 -5.17 9.78 -16.32
N ALA A 26 -5.27 9.73 -14.99
CA ALA A 26 -4.26 9.16 -14.12
C ALA A 26 -4.01 7.67 -14.41
N ARG A 27 -5.04 6.89 -14.78
CA ARG A 27 -4.83 5.50 -15.26
C ARG A 27 -4.00 5.43 -16.54
N ARG A 28 -4.23 6.33 -17.49
CA ARG A 28 -3.44 6.39 -18.74
C ARG A 28 -2.00 6.81 -18.44
N GLU A 29 -1.80 7.80 -17.58
CA GLU A 29 -0.46 8.21 -17.13
C GLU A 29 0.26 7.04 -16.45
N LEU A 30 -0.39 6.37 -15.50
CA LEU A 30 0.18 5.21 -14.80
C LEU A 30 0.55 4.07 -15.77
N ALA A 31 -0.29 3.81 -16.78
CA ALA A 31 -0.01 2.82 -17.81
C ALA A 31 1.17 3.22 -18.73
N ALA A 32 1.30 4.51 -19.05
CA ALA A 32 2.46 5.03 -19.80
C ALA A 32 3.76 4.89 -18.99
N LEU A 33 3.74 5.22 -17.69
CA LEU A 33 4.87 5.02 -16.79
C LEU A 33 5.24 3.53 -16.68
N ALA A 34 4.24 2.64 -16.64
CA ALA A 34 4.45 1.19 -16.62
C ALA A 34 5.09 0.65 -17.90
N ALA A 35 4.75 1.21 -19.07
CA ALA A 35 5.34 0.85 -20.35
C ALA A 35 6.82 1.32 -20.46
N GLY A 36 7.20 2.33 -19.67
CA GLY A 36 8.56 2.87 -19.65
C GLY A 36 8.85 3.77 -20.85
N GLY A 37 10.10 3.73 -21.33
CA GLY A 37 10.53 4.51 -22.49
C GLY A 37 10.76 6.01 -22.22
N PRO A 38 10.85 6.85 -23.27
CA PRO A 38 11.22 8.25 -23.15
C PRO A 38 10.26 9.10 -22.31
N GLU A 39 8.95 8.81 -22.34
CA GLU A 39 7.95 9.54 -21.55
C GLU A 39 8.15 9.28 -20.05
N ALA A 40 8.33 8.02 -19.63
CA ALA A 40 8.65 7.68 -18.25
C ALA A 40 10.02 8.21 -17.82
N ALA A 41 11.00 8.26 -18.73
CA ALA A 41 12.30 8.86 -18.45
C ALA A 41 12.23 10.38 -18.27
N GLY A 42 11.34 11.07 -18.99
CA GLY A 42 11.07 12.51 -18.85
C GLY A 42 10.27 12.88 -17.60
N TRP A 43 9.59 11.91 -16.98
CA TRP A 43 8.89 12.10 -15.71
C TRP A 43 9.85 12.26 -14.51
N LEU A 44 11.06 11.68 -14.63
CA LEU A 44 12.13 11.74 -13.65
C LEU A 44 13.07 12.91 -13.93
N GLY A 45 13.55 13.55 -12.86
CA GLY A 45 14.62 14.54 -12.98
C GLY A 45 15.95 13.90 -13.38
N ASP A 46 16.92 14.73 -13.77
CA ASP A 46 18.23 14.28 -14.24
C ASP A 46 18.96 13.32 -13.30
N ALA A 47 18.94 13.64 -12.00
CA ALA A 47 19.54 12.83 -10.95
C ALA A 47 18.74 11.55 -10.63
N GLU A 48 17.49 11.47 -11.09
CA GLU A 48 16.55 10.39 -10.76
C GLU A 48 16.45 9.35 -11.89
N ARG A 49 16.95 9.65 -13.09
CA ARG A 49 16.85 8.79 -14.28
C ARG A 49 17.32 7.35 -14.07
N ALA A 50 18.31 7.14 -13.19
CA ALA A 50 18.79 5.80 -12.83
C ALA A 50 17.69 4.91 -12.21
N HIS A 51 16.63 5.52 -11.68
CA HIS A 51 15.49 4.82 -11.09
C HIS A 51 14.34 4.53 -12.07
N ALA A 52 14.50 4.83 -13.36
CA ALA A 52 13.46 4.57 -14.36
C ALA A 52 12.96 3.11 -14.39
N PRO A 53 13.82 2.07 -14.28
CA PRO A 53 13.34 0.69 -14.20
C PRO A 53 12.49 0.42 -12.95
N LEU A 54 12.85 1.04 -11.82
CA LEU A 54 12.12 0.89 -10.57
C LEU A 54 10.75 1.60 -10.63
N LEU A 55 10.71 2.79 -11.22
CA LEU A 55 9.49 3.53 -11.51
C LEU A 55 8.55 2.67 -12.37
N ALA A 56 9.05 2.14 -13.48
CA ALA A 56 8.26 1.33 -14.41
C ALA A 56 7.74 0.05 -13.74
N ALA A 57 8.57 -0.66 -12.98
CA ALA A 57 8.15 -1.88 -12.28
C ALA A 57 7.02 -1.60 -11.27
N ARG A 58 7.13 -0.51 -10.50
CA ARG A 58 6.14 -0.12 -9.51
C ARG A 58 4.84 0.35 -10.15
N ALA A 59 4.95 1.17 -11.21
CA ALA A 59 3.83 1.61 -12.02
C ALA A 59 3.11 0.43 -12.67
N ALA A 60 3.84 -0.58 -13.17
CA ALA A 60 3.28 -1.79 -13.77
C ALA A 60 2.49 -2.62 -12.76
N SER A 61 3.02 -2.81 -11.55
CA SER A 61 2.31 -3.53 -10.47
C SER A 61 0.98 -2.84 -10.13
N ALA A 62 1.03 -1.52 -9.91
CA ALA A 62 -0.18 -0.74 -9.63
C ALA A 62 -1.15 -0.74 -10.81
N SER A 63 -0.67 -0.53 -12.05
CA SER A 63 -1.48 -0.54 -13.26
C SER A 63 -2.23 -1.86 -13.43
N ALA A 64 -1.54 -2.99 -13.23
CA ALA A 64 -2.14 -4.32 -13.32
C ALA A 64 -3.26 -4.52 -12.28
N ALA A 65 -3.05 -4.08 -11.04
CA ALA A 65 -4.06 -4.18 -9.98
C ALA A 65 -5.30 -3.30 -10.21
N LEU A 66 -5.15 -2.20 -10.94
CA LEU A 66 -6.24 -1.27 -11.24
C LEU A 66 -6.93 -1.55 -12.59
N ALA A 67 -6.33 -2.35 -13.47
CA ALA A 67 -6.80 -2.56 -14.84
C ALA A 67 -8.25 -3.06 -14.94
N SER A 68 -8.64 -3.98 -14.07
CA SER A 68 -9.98 -4.58 -14.05
C SER A 68 -10.97 -3.88 -13.11
N ARG A 69 -10.51 -2.89 -12.31
CA ARG A 69 -11.37 -2.18 -11.36
C ARG A 69 -12.23 -1.16 -12.09
N PRO A 70 -13.52 -1.02 -11.76
CA PRO A 70 -14.36 0.03 -12.36
C PRO A 70 -13.77 1.40 -12.03
N LEU A 71 -13.85 2.33 -12.99
CA LEU A 71 -13.64 3.75 -12.69
C LEU A 71 -14.87 4.23 -11.93
N GLY A 72 -14.70 4.51 -10.65
CA GLY A 72 -15.74 5.03 -9.77
C GLY A 72 -15.48 6.46 -9.35
N ARG A 73 -16.33 6.99 -8.47
CA ARG A 73 -15.98 8.22 -7.73
C ARG A 73 -14.96 7.87 -6.64
N ALA A 74 -14.14 8.83 -6.25
CA ALA A 74 -13.23 8.68 -5.12
C ALA A 74 -13.94 8.10 -3.88
N ALA A 75 -13.27 7.22 -3.14
CA ALA A 75 -13.84 6.55 -1.97
C ALA A 75 -14.32 7.57 -0.92
N ARG A 76 -15.63 7.61 -0.72
CA ARG A 76 -16.30 8.50 0.25
C ARG A 76 -16.59 7.83 1.59
N THR A 77 -16.58 6.50 1.63
CA THR A 77 -16.79 5.72 2.84
C THR A 77 -15.49 5.03 3.24
N LEU A 78 -15.35 4.71 4.53
CA LEU A 78 -14.22 3.94 5.02
C LEU A 78 -14.16 2.54 4.38
N ALA A 79 -15.31 1.89 4.19
CA ALA A 79 -15.39 0.58 3.54
C ALA A 79 -14.80 0.61 2.11
N ALA A 80 -15.23 1.57 1.28
CA ALA A 80 -14.70 1.72 -0.08
C ALA A 80 -13.18 1.99 -0.08
N ARG A 81 -12.69 2.76 0.88
CA ARG A 81 -11.26 3.04 1.03
C ARG A 81 -10.47 1.81 1.45
N LEU A 82 -11.04 0.95 2.30
CA LEU A 82 -10.46 -0.34 2.67
C LEU A 82 -10.44 -1.31 1.48
N ASP A 83 -11.43 -1.28 0.59
CA ASP A 83 -11.44 -2.07 -0.64
C ASP A 83 -10.37 -1.60 -1.65
N ASP A 84 -10.14 -0.29 -1.75
CA ASP A 84 -9.04 0.28 -2.53
C ASP A 84 -7.67 -0.10 -1.93
N ALA A 85 -7.54 -0.02 -0.60
CA ALA A 85 -6.34 -0.47 0.11
C ALA A 85 -6.06 -1.95 -0.12
N ALA A 86 -7.09 -2.80 -0.17
CA ALA A 86 -6.96 -4.22 -0.45
C ALA A 86 -6.34 -4.48 -1.82
N ALA A 87 -6.76 -3.75 -2.86
CA ALA A 87 -6.22 -3.89 -4.20
C ALA A 87 -4.74 -3.48 -4.27
N LEU A 88 -4.38 -2.37 -3.62
CA LEU A 88 -2.99 -1.90 -3.56
C LEU A 88 -2.11 -2.84 -2.71
N TRP A 89 -2.65 -3.37 -1.62
CA TRP A 89 -1.97 -4.34 -0.77
C TRP A 89 -1.62 -5.63 -1.53
N ASP A 90 -2.58 -6.18 -2.28
CA ASP A 90 -2.36 -7.38 -3.09
C ASP A 90 -1.28 -7.15 -4.17
N ALA A 91 -1.22 -5.91 -4.71
CA ALA A 91 -0.19 -5.44 -5.64
C ALA A 91 1.16 -5.11 -4.99
N ARG A 92 1.26 -5.27 -3.66
CA ARG A 92 2.45 -4.94 -2.85
C ARG A 92 2.84 -3.46 -2.88
N CYS A 93 1.87 -2.59 -3.17
CA CYS A 93 1.97 -1.14 -3.13
C CYS A 93 1.77 -0.63 -1.70
N PHE A 94 2.62 -1.09 -0.77
CA PHE A 94 2.44 -0.84 0.67
C PHE A 94 2.57 0.63 1.05
N PHE A 95 3.50 1.36 0.44
CA PHE A 95 3.59 2.81 0.63
C PHE A 95 2.28 3.51 0.22
N GLU A 96 1.67 3.11 -0.90
CA GLU A 96 0.42 3.70 -1.38
C GLU A 96 -0.77 3.33 -0.49
N VAL A 97 -0.78 2.13 0.11
CA VAL A 97 -1.75 1.77 1.15
C VAL A 97 -1.63 2.71 2.35
N HIS A 98 -0.41 3.03 2.80
CA HIS A 98 -0.17 4.02 3.84
C HIS A 98 -0.74 5.39 3.44
N GLU A 99 -0.35 5.92 2.29
CA GLU A 99 -0.80 7.23 1.81
C GLU A 99 -2.33 7.29 1.66
N LEU A 100 -2.96 6.21 1.22
CA LEU A 100 -4.41 6.11 1.08
C LEU A 100 -5.14 6.18 2.43
N LEU A 101 -4.61 5.51 3.46
CA LEU A 101 -5.26 5.41 4.77
C LEU A 101 -4.92 6.55 5.73
N GLU A 102 -3.78 7.23 5.53
CA GLU A 102 -3.30 8.30 6.41
C GLU A 102 -4.34 9.44 6.61
N PRO A 103 -5.04 9.96 5.58
CA PRO A 103 -6.08 10.97 5.78
C PRO A 103 -7.24 10.47 6.67
N ALA A 104 -7.62 9.19 6.55
CA ALA A 104 -8.68 8.60 7.36
C ALA A 104 -8.23 8.45 8.82
N TRP A 105 -6.98 8.03 9.03
CA TRP A 105 -6.38 7.92 10.36
C TRP A 105 -6.28 9.27 11.05
N ARG A 106 -5.82 10.32 10.35
CA ARG A 106 -5.61 11.66 10.93
C ARG A 106 -6.87 12.25 11.56
N VAL A 107 -8.03 12.03 10.93
CA VAL A 107 -9.33 12.55 11.39
C VAL A 107 -10.11 11.58 12.27
N ALA A 108 -9.66 10.33 12.40
CA ALA A 108 -10.30 9.36 13.26
C ALA A 108 -9.98 9.61 14.74
N GLU A 109 -10.89 9.16 15.60
CA GLU A 109 -10.80 9.27 17.05
C GLU A 109 -11.03 7.91 17.73
N GLY A 110 -10.63 7.81 19.00
CA GLY A 110 -10.86 6.63 19.83
C GLY A 110 -10.42 5.32 19.19
N GLU A 111 -11.29 4.31 19.28
CA GLU A 111 -11.02 2.97 18.77
C GLU A 111 -10.72 2.96 17.26
N ALA A 112 -11.46 3.73 16.46
CA ALA A 112 -11.23 3.77 15.01
C ALA A 112 -9.83 4.29 14.65
N ARG A 113 -9.32 5.30 15.37
CA ARG A 113 -7.98 5.85 15.16
C ARG A 113 -6.89 4.81 15.42
N GLU A 114 -6.98 4.11 16.54
CA GLU A 114 -6.03 3.08 16.94
C GLU A 114 -6.03 1.90 15.95
N THR A 115 -7.20 1.49 15.47
CA THR A 115 -7.30 0.44 14.46
C THR A 115 -6.71 0.88 13.12
N LEU A 116 -7.01 2.09 12.66
CA LEU A 116 -6.44 2.64 11.42
C LEU A 116 -4.92 2.80 11.53
N GLN A 117 -4.41 3.20 12.70
CA GLN A 117 -2.97 3.25 12.95
C GLN A 117 -2.32 1.87 12.79
N GLY A 118 -2.94 0.81 13.33
CA GLY A 118 -2.45 -0.56 13.15
C GLY A 118 -2.37 -0.97 11.67
N LEU A 119 -3.40 -0.65 10.86
CA LEU A 119 -3.38 -0.92 9.42
C LEU A 119 -2.30 -0.12 8.67
N VAL A 120 -2.13 1.16 9.02
CA VAL A 120 -1.06 2.01 8.49
C VAL A 120 0.32 1.43 8.86
N GLN A 121 0.54 1.07 10.13
CA GLN A 121 1.80 0.47 10.59
C GLN A 121 2.10 -0.85 9.89
N ALA A 122 1.09 -1.68 9.60
CA ALA A 122 1.28 -2.90 8.82
C ALA A 122 1.84 -2.59 7.42
N ALA A 123 1.27 -1.60 6.73
CA ALA A 123 1.74 -1.18 5.41
C ALA A 123 3.17 -0.62 5.47
N VAL A 124 3.44 0.27 6.44
CA VAL A 124 4.79 0.82 6.63
C VAL A 124 5.80 -0.28 6.99
N GLY A 125 5.42 -1.25 7.82
CA GLY A 125 6.27 -2.39 8.21
C GLY A 125 6.73 -3.22 7.01
N TYR A 126 5.82 -3.60 6.11
CA TYR A 126 6.20 -4.30 4.88
C TYR A 126 6.98 -3.42 3.91
N GLN A 127 6.73 -2.11 3.89
CA GLN A 127 7.54 -1.20 3.08
C GLN A 127 8.98 -1.07 3.63
N HIS A 128 9.16 -1.04 4.95
CA HIS A 128 10.47 -1.10 5.58
C HIS A 128 11.20 -2.39 5.23
N LEU A 129 10.51 -3.53 5.27
CA LEU A 129 11.06 -4.82 4.87
C LEU A 129 11.51 -4.80 3.40
N ALA A 130 10.69 -4.25 2.50
CA ALA A 130 11.01 -4.13 1.08
C ALA A 130 12.22 -3.23 0.82
N ASN A 131 12.49 -2.27 1.73
CA ASN A 131 13.63 -1.36 1.69
C ASN A 131 14.85 -1.91 2.46
N GLY A 132 14.80 -3.14 2.98
CA GLY A 132 15.90 -3.76 3.74
C GLY A 132 16.03 -3.30 5.19
N ASN A 133 15.10 -2.50 5.71
CA ASN A 133 15.08 -2.08 7.10
C ASN A 133 14.36 -3.13 7.97
N LEU A 134 15.06 -4.23 8.27
CA LEU A 134 14.54 -5.35 9.05
C LEU A 134 14.11 -4.95 10.46
N HIS A 135 14.91 -4.12 11.14
CA HIS A 135 14.60 -3.69 12.50
C HIS A 135 13.30 -2.86 12.56
N GLY A 136 13.17 -1.87 11.69
CA GLY A 136 11.95 -1.05 11.60
C GLY A 136 10.74 -1.86 11.17
N ALA A 137 10.91 -2.79 10.22
CA ALA A 137 9.84 -3.70 9.81
C ALA A 137 9.33 -4.54 10.98
N ARG A 138 10.25 -5.15 11.74
CA ARG A 138 9.92 -6.00 12.90
C ARG A 138 9.10 -5.26 13.93
N ALA A 139 9.56 -4.08 14.35
CA ALA A 139 8.87 -3.26 15.34
C ALA A 139 7.45 -2.89 14.89
N LEU A 140 7.31 -2.38 13.66
CA LEU A 140 6.03 -1.93 13.13
C LEU A 140 5.03 -3.07 12.92
N LEU A 141 5.47 -4.24 12.44
CA LEU A 141 4.59 -5.40 12.24
C LEU A 141 4.10 -5.97 13.59
N ALA A 142 4.98 -6.01 14.61
CA ALA A 142 4.59 -6.43 15.95
C ALA A 142 3.59 -5.47 16.59
N GLU A 143 3.84 -4.16 16.53
CA GLU A 143 2.91 -3.13 17.03
C GLU A 143 1.58 -3.15 16.30
N ALA A 144 1.60 -3.26 14.96
CA ALA A 144 0.40 -3.39 14.15
C ALA A 144 -0.43 -4.60 14.58
N GLY A 145 0.20 -5.78 14.75
CA GLY A 145 -0.46 -6.97 15.26
C GLY A 145 -1.14 -6.75 16.60
N ALA A 146 -0.45 -6.12 17.56
CA ALA A 146 -0.99 -5.81 18.88
C ALA A 146 -2.19 -4.85 18.83
N ARG A 147 -2.13 -3.79 18.01
CA ARG A 147 -3.24 -2.81 17.87
C ARG A 147 -4.48 -3.40 17.22
N LEU A 148 -4.31 -4.35 16.31
CA LEU A 148 -5.38 -4.95 15.52
C LEU A 148 -6.02 -6.17 16.21
N HIS A 149 -5.41 -6.68 17.27
CA HIS A 149 -5.91 -7.83 18.03
C HIS A 149 -7.33 -7.59 18.57
N GLY A 150 -8.26 -8.48 18.24
CA GLY A 150 -9.67 -8.41 18.66
C GLY A 150 -10.47 -7.25 18.05
N ARG A 151 -9.97 -6.60 17.00
CA ARG A 151 -10.61 -5.41 16.40
C ARG A 151 -11.43 -5.73 15.17
N ARG A 152 -12.39 -4.84 14.92
CA ARG A 152 -13.18 -4.79 13.69
C ARG A 152 -13.12 -3.40 13.07
N LEU A 153 -13.12 -3.32 11.75
CA LEU A 153 -13.22 -2.04 11.03
C LEU A 153 -13.92 -2.23 9.69
N GLY A 154 -14.88 -1.35 9.37
CA GLY A 154 -15.58 -1.41 8.07
C GLY A 154 -16.30 -2.73 7.82
N GLY A 155 -16.73 -3.43 8.88
CA GLY A 155 -17.35 -4.76 8.79
C GLY A 155 -16.38 -5.94 8.79
N ALA A 156 -15.08 -5.72 8.54
CA ALA A 156 -14.05 -6.76 8.55
C ALA A 156 -13.58 -7.12 9.97
N GLU A 157 -13.35 -8.41 10.20
CA GLU A 157 -12.65 -8.94 11.38
C GLU A 157 -11.14 -8.87 11.15
N LEU A 158 -10.40 -8.25 12.07
CA LEU A 158 -8.96 -8.01 11.90
C LEU A 158 -8.09 -9.05 12.61
N GLU A 159 -8.68 -9.92 13.43
CA GLU A 159 -7.96 -10.90 14.23
C GLU A 159 -7.07 -11.86 13.41
N PRO A 160 -7.52 -12.45 12.28
CA PRO A 160 -6.66 -13.31 11.48
C PRO A 160 -5.45 -12.57 10.91
N PHE A 161 -5.67 -11.31 10.48
CA PHE A 161 -4.63 -10.44 9.96
C PHE A 161 -3.64 -10.06 11.06
N ALA A 162 -4.13 -9.64 12.22
CA ALA A 162 -3.33 -9.30 13.40
C ALA A 162 -2.38 -10.43 13.81
N ARG A 163 -2.88 -11.66 13.91
CA ARG A 163 -2.05 -12.84 14.22
C ARG A 163 -1.01 -13.12 13.14
N ALA A 164 -1.34 -12.88 11.88
CA ALA A 164 -0.40 -13.10 10.78
C ALA A 164 0.72 -12.04 10.76
N LEU A 165 0.42 -10.79 11.12
CA LEU A 165 1.44 -9.75 11.31
C LEU A 165 2.38 -10.10 12.46
N ALA A 166 1.85 -10.56 13.59
CA ALA A 166 2.65 -11.00 14.73
C ALA A 166 3.61 -12.13 14.32
N ARG A 167 3.14 -13.18 13.64
CA ARG A 167 4.01 -14.25 13.11
C ARG A 167 5.06 -13.73 12.13
N SER A 168 4.68 -12.83 11.23
CA SER A 168 5.62 -12.23 10.27
C SER A 168 6.72 -11.47 10.99
N SER A 169 6.41 -10.80 12.12
CA SER A 169 7.40 -10.07 12.90
C SER A 169 8.40 -10.97 13.64
N GLU A 170 8.13 -12.25 13.82
CA GLU A 170 9.03 -13.18 14.52
C GLU A 170 10.18 -13.64 13.61
N ASP A 171 9.93 -13.79 12.30
CA ASP A 171 10.91 -14.28 11.33
C ASP A 171 10.91 -13.45 10.04
N LEU A 172 11.77 -12.43 10.00
CA LEU A 172 11.95 -11.54 8.84
C LEU A 172 13.25 -11.75 8.09
N ASP A 173 14.22 -12.46 8.67
CA ASP A 173 15.57 -12.57 8.14
C ASP A 173 15.61 -13.37 6.83
N HIS A 174 14.66 -14.31 6.65
CA HIS A 174 14.46 -15.08 5.42
C HIS A 174 13.02 -14.97 4.91
N PHE A 175 12.39 -13.80 5.07
CA PHE A 175 10.97 -13.63 4.81
C PHE A 175 10.58 -14.01 3.38
N ASP A 176 9.69 -14.99 3.25
CA ASP A 176 9.05 -15.32 1.98
C ASP A 176 7.94 -14.30 1.69
N TRP A 177 8.11 -13.55 0.60
CA TRP A 177 7.13 -12.57 0.18
C TRP A 177 5.78 -13.16 -0.21
N THR A 178 5.69 -14.46 -0.51
CA THR A 178 4.39 -15.13 -0.68
C THR A 178 3.61 -15.23 0.64
N ALA A 179 4.28 -15.12 1.79
CA ALA A 179 3.68 -15.22 3.12
C ALA A 179 3.07 -13.91 3.66
N VAL A 180 3.13 -12.81 2.90
CA VAL A 180 2.42 -11.58 3.29
C VAL A 180 0.93 -11.90 3.46
N PRO A 181 0.32 -11.56 4.62
CA PRO A 181 -1.05 -11.90 4.89
C PRO A 181 -1.98 -11.16 3.94
N GLY A 182 -3.06 -11.83 3.52
CA GLY A 182 -4.11 -11.18 2.75
C GLY A 182 -4.75 -10.04 3.52
N TRP A 183 -5.10 -8.95 2.82
CA TRP A 183 -5.79 -7.82 3.44
C TRP A 183 -7.13 -8.24 4.05
N PRO A 184 -7.49 -7.77 5.26
CA PRO A 184 -8.76 -8.09 5.88
C PRO A 184 -9.92 -7.47 5.09
N ARG A 185 -10.92 -8.28 4.75
CA ARG A 185 -12.11 -7.87 3.99
C ARG A 185 -13.37 -8.20 4.77
N ALA A 186 -14.40 -7.37 4.61
CA ALA A 186 -15.71 -7.74 5.12
C ALA A 186 -16.22 -8.98 4.36
N PRO A 187 -16.87 -9.95 5.04
CA PRO A 187 -17.52 -11.03 4.33
C PRO A 187 -18.55 -10.44 3.36
N HIS A 188 -18.54 -10.92 2.11
CA HIS A 188 -19.58 -10.56 1.15
C HIS A 188 -20.93 -10.97 1.74
N ALA A 189 -21.81 -10.00 1.94
CA ALA A 189 -23.18 -10.21 2.40
C ALA A 189 -24.01 -10.91 1.32
#